data_AF-A0A9E1XM61-F1
#
_entry.id   AF-A0A9E1XM61-F1
#
_cell.length_a   1.000
_cell.length_b   1.000
_cell.length_c   1.000
_cell.angle_alpha   90.00
_cell.angle_beta   90.00
_cell.angle_gamma   90.00
#
_symmetry.space_group_name_H-M   'P 1'
#
loop_
_entity.id
_entity.type
_entity.pdbx_description
1 polymer ?
#
loop_
_entity_poly.entity_id
_entity_poly.type
_entity_poly.pdbx_seq_one_letter_code
_entity_poly.pdbx_strand_id
1 'polypeptide(L)'
;MTKHILPALLVLTAVHASAQTRIAVNPKLITAATLRGITLLELGPKARVFDEAEVKTIAAFVQQGGAVLALIDEEKRSKLLPNGINKILANLGMKFTPDVKYLHNCGALAKAGVINAADREVAYSGGRAVEGGTPFGWRLGQNGKPAEVYASYVETKAGGRVVALAEAMANLKIWRSQGKWNGKGERLSGVPRNPAKTVYWGKDSVIFMKEVRNWLLKKQNKPDAGDGK
;
A
#
# COMPACT_ATOMS: atom_id res chain seq x y z
N MET A 1 39.14 -2.75 -0.75
CA MET A 1 37.83 -3.42 -0.58
C MET A 1 36.72 -2.42 -0.91
N THR A 2 36.26 -2.45 -2.16
CA THR A 2 35.18 -1.61 -2.67
C THR A 2 33.87 -2.08 -2.04
N LYS A 3 33.29 -1.27 -1.15
CA LYS A 3 31.94 -1.51 -0.62
C LYS A 3 30.97 -1.45 -1.79
N HIS A 4 30.46 -2.59 -2.24
CA HIS A 4 29.29 -2.65 -3.10
C HIS A 4 28.08 -2.17 -2.29
N ILE A 5 27.83 -0.86 -2.34
CA ILE A 5 26.56 -0.27 -1.94
C ILE A 5 25.55 -0.80 -2.97
N LEU A 6 24.71 -1.77 -2.59
CA LEU A 6 23.56 -2.13 -3.40
C LEU A 6 22.75 -0.85 -3.62
N PRO A 7 22.49 -0.42 -4.88
CA PRO A 7 21.59 0.70 -5.12
C PRO A 7 20.23 0.34 -4.52
N ALA A 8 19.60 1.33 -3.88
CA ALA A 8 18.27 1.21 -3.32
C ALA A 8 17.33 0.60 -4.38
N LEU A 9 16.97 -0.67 -4.16
CA LEU A 9 16.07 -1.42 -5.03
C LEU A 9 14.67 -0.78 -4.93
N LEU A 10 14.44 0.18 -5.83
CA LEU A 10 13.13 0.76 -6.12
C LEU A 10 12.30 -0.34 -6.79
N VAL A 11 11.20 -0.74 -6.18
CA VAL A 11 10.16 -1.50 -6.86
C VAL A 11 9.03 -0.53 -7.14
N LEU A 12 9.14 0.19 -8.26
CA LEU A 12 7.98 0.79 -8.88
C LEU A 12 7.29 -0.35 -9.63
N THR A 13 6.14 -0.81 -9.17
CA THR A 13 5.37 -1.80 -9.91
C THR A 13 4.32 -1.04 -10.71
N ALA A 14 4.62 -0.71 -11.96
CA ALA A 14 3.59 -0.27 -12.89
C ALA A 14 2.85 -1.51 -13.41
N VAL A 15 1.53 -1.59 -13.29
CA VAL A 15 0.73 -2.68 -13.92
C VAL A 15 0.02 -2.10 -15.15
N HIS A 16 0.06 -2.79 -16.28
CA HIS A 16 -0.70 -2.47 -17.49
C HIS A 16 -1.91 -3.40 -17.60
N ALA A 17 -3.06 -2.86 -18.03
CA ALA A 17 -4.27 -3.64 -18.30
C ALA A 17 -4.25 -4.27 -19.71
N SER A 18 -3.45 -5.31 -19.89
CA SER A 18 -3.74 -6.39 -20.85
C SER A 18 -3.19 -7.70 -20.28
N ALA A 19 -3.56 -8.85 -20.85
CA ALA A 19 -3.40 -10.21 -20.29
C ALA A 19 -1.98 -10.62 -19.83
N GLN A 20 -0.97 -9.76 -19.98
CA GLN A 20 0.33 -9.89 -19.32
C GLN A 20 0.62 -8.66 -18.43
N THR A 21 0.60 -8.85 -17.11
CA THR A 21 1.11 -7.88 -16.12
C THR A 21 2.58 -7.60 -16.39
N ARG A 22 2.91 -6.48 -17.03
CA ARG A 22 4.29 -6.03 -17.22
C ARG A 22 4.70 -5.13 -16.07
N ILE A 23 5.58 -5.64 -15.20
CA ILE A 23 6.18 -4.86 -14.11
C ILE A 23 7.31 -4.01 -14.69
N ALA A 24 7.16 -2.69 -14.69
CA ALA A 24 8.23 -1.77 -15.07
C ALA A 24 8.74 -0.99 -13.86
N VAL A 25 10.00 -1.24 -13.48
CA VAL A 25 10.72 -0.39 -12.53
C VAL A 25 11.19 0.85 -13.27
N ASN A 26 10.67 2.03 -12.90
CA ASN A 26 11.14 3.29 -13.48
C ASN A 26 12.22 3.91 -12.58
N PRO A 27 13.51 3.90 -12.99
CA PRO A 27 14.56 4.60 -12.25
C PRO A 27 14.61 6.11 -12.56
N LYS A 28 13.80 6.61 -13.51
CA LYS A 28 13.81 8.00 -14.00
C LYS A 28 12.72 8.85 -13.31
N LEU A 29 12.70 10.14 -13.66
CA LEU A 29 11.65 11.09 -13.27
C LEU A 29 10.26 10.60 -13.68
N ILE A 30 9.27 10.83 -12.82
CA ILE A 30 7.86 10.57 -13.10
C ILE A 30 7.26 11.76 -13.82
N THR A 31 6.95 11.57 -15.09
CA THR A 31 6.25 12.55 -15.94
C THR A 31 4.95 11.96 -16.48
N ALA A 32 4.06 12.82 -17.00
CA ALA A 32 2.83 12.37 -17.66
C ALA A 32 3.10 11.37 -18.79
N ALA A 33 4.19 11.54 -19.54
CA ALA A 33 4.61 10.60 -20.57
C ALA A 33 4.98 9.22 -19.98
N THR A 34 5.68 9.18 -18.84
CA THR A 34 6.04 7.92 -18.18
C THR A 34 4.86 7.19 -17.54
N LEU A 35 3.78 7.91 -17.21
CA LEU A 35 2.55 7.33 -16.66
C LEU A 35 1.54 6.92 -17.74
N ARG A 36 1.81 7.21 -19.03
CA ARG A 36 0.91 6.84 -20.11
C ARG A 36 0.81 5.31 -20.21
N GLY A 37 -0.42 4.81 -20.19
CA GLY A 37 -0.73 3.37 -20.20
C GLY A 37 -0.56 2.68 -18.84
N ILE A 38 0.01 3.35 -17.83
CA ILE A 38 0.10 2.80 -16.48
C ILE A 38 -1.28 2.79 -15.84
N THR A 39 -1.71 1.63 -15.34
CA THR A 39 -3.02 1.47 -14.68
C THR A 39 -2.92 1.45 -13.16
N LEU A 40 -1.77 1.08 -12.60
CA LEU A 40 -1.47 1.15 -11.18
C LEU A 40 -0.04 1.59 -10.96
N LEU A 41 0.15 2.58 -10.09
CA LEU A 41 1.44 3.03 -9.58
C LEU A 41 1.60 2.56 -8.12
N GLU A 42 2.50 1.60 -7.87
CA GLU A 42 2.86 1.21 -6.49
C GLU A 42 4.01 2.09 -5.96
N LEU A 43 3.75 2.87 -4.92
CA LEU A 43 4.75 3.67 -4.20
C LEU A 43 5.18 2.89 -2.95
N GLY A 44 6.39 2.32 -2.99
CA GLY A 44 6.88 1.43 -1.94
C GLY A 44 7.76 2.09 -0.87
N PRO A 45 8.12 1.33 0.18
CA PRO A 45 8.90 1.79 1.34
C PRO A 45 10.32 2.31 1.02
N LYS A 46 10.87 1.93 -0.13
CA LYS A 46 12.18 2.38 -0.63
C LYS A 46 12.07 3.46 -1.72
N ALA A 47 10.94 4.17 -1.77
CA ALA A 47 10.79 5.29 -2.67
C ALA A 47 11.84 6.37 -2.36
N ARG A 48 12.38 6.98 -3.42
CA ARG A 48 13.22 8.18 -3.28
C ARG A 48 12.37 9.40 -2.92
N VAL A 49 13.04 10.51 -2.64
CA VAL A 49 12.39 11.82 -2.61
C VAL A 49 11.83 12.13 -4.00
N PHE A 50 10.56 12.53 -4.04
CA PHE A 50 9.92 13.09 -5.24
C PHE A 50 10.07 14.61 -5.22
N ASP A 51 10.38 15.19 -6.38
CA ASP A 51 10.33 16.64 -6.52
C ASP A 51 8.87 17.13 -6.66
N GLU A 52 8.67 18.45 -6.64
CA GLU A 52 7.34 19.03 -6.70
C GLU A 52 6.61 18.75 -8.03
N ALA A 53 7.33 18.65 -9.14
CA ALA A 53 6.75 18.36 -10.44
C ALA A 53 6.24 16.90 -10.49
N GLU A 54 6.97 15.97 -9.89
CA GLU A 54 6.56 14.58 -9.76
C GLU A 54 5.35 14.42 -8.85
N VAL A 55 5.35 15.11 -7.70
CA VAL A 55 4.20 15.12 -6.78
C VAL A 55 2.94 15.59 -7.52
N LYS A 56 3.02 16.71 -8.24
CA LYS A 56 1.91 17.24 -9.04
C LYS A 56 1.48 16.27 -10.14
N THR A 57 2.44 15.64 -10.81
CA THR A 57 2.17 14.66 -11.88
C THR A 57 1.43 13.45 -11.36
N ILE A 58 1.82 12.90 -10.21
CA ILE A 58 1.16 11.72 -9.62
C ILE A 58 -0.23 12.08 -9.10
N ALA A 59 -0.39 13.25 -8.48
CA ALA A 59 -1.71 13.73 -8.07
C ALA A 59 -2.65 13.91 -9.27
N ALA A 60 -2.16 14.50 -10.36
CA ALA A 60 -2.92 14.65 -11.61
C ALA A 60 -3.30 13.29 -12.22
N PHE A 61 -2.37 12.31 -12.21
CA PHE A 61 -2.65 10.96 -12.67
C PHE A 61 -3.83 10.32 -11.93
N VAL A 62 -3.89 10.45 -10.61
CA VAL A 62 -5.05 9.98 -9.80
C VAL A 62 -6.31 10.78 -10.14
N GLN A 63 -6.22 12.11 -10.25
CA GLN A 63 -7.37 12.95 -10.60
C GLN A 63 -7.94 12.64 -11.99
N GLN A 64 -7.16 12.02 -12.88
CA GLN A 64 -7.56 11.62 -14.23
C GLN A 64 -8.02 10.15 -14.33
N GLY A 65 -8.18 9.44 -13.21
CA GLY A 65 -8.66 8.05 -13.22
C GLY A 65 -7.56 7.00 -12.98
N GLY A 66 -6.31 7.42 -12.75
CA GLY A 66 -5.22 6.52 -12.41
C GLY A 66 -5.35 5.93 -10.99
N ALA A 67 -4.67 4.80 -10.76
CA ALA A 67 -4.66 4.14 -9.46
C ALA A 67 -3.30 4.18 -8.77
N VAL A 68 -3.27 4.45 -7.47
CA VAL A 68 -2.05 4.47 -6.64
C VAL A 68 -2.21 3.53 -5.45
N LEU A 69 -1.21 2.68 -5.23
CA LEU A 69 -1.03 1.98 -3.97
C LEU A 69 0.18 2.57 -3.25
N ALA A 70 -0.06 3.32 -2.18
CA ALA A 70 0.99 3.85 -1.33
C ALA A 70 1.23 2.91 -0.16
N LEU A 71 2.47 2.44 0.01
CA LEU A 71 2.86 1.61 1.14
C LEU A 71 4.09 2.18 1.83
N ILE A 72 4.04 2.22 3.15
CA ILE A 72 5.20 2.57 3.98
C ILE A 72 5.22 1.69 5.23
N ASP A 73 6.40 1.54 5.82
CA ASP A 73 6.62 0.82 7.08
C ASP A 73 7.15 1.82 8.14
N GLU A 74 7.40 1.33 9.35
CA GLU A 74 8.00 2.08 10.45
C GLU A 74 9.38 2.66 10.08
N GLU A 75 9.79 3.72 10.79
CA GLU A 75 10.98 4.54 10.52
C GLU A 75 12.30 3.77 10.46
N LYS A 76 12.39 2.63 11.17
CA LYS A 76 13.57 1.74 11.12
C LYS A 76 13.68 0.91 9.85
N ARG A 77 12.58 0.73 9.11
CA ARG A 77 12.51 -0.01 7.83
C ARG A 77 12.34 0.93 6.63
N SER A 78 11.59 2.01 6.81
CA SER A 78 11.25 2.98 5.76
C SER A 78 11.19 4.39 6.34
N LYS A 79 12.10 5.25 5.88
CA LYS A 79 12.15 6.65 6.30
C LYS A 79 10.92 7.41 5.79
N LEU A 80 10.20 8.09 6.69
CA LEU A 80 9.17 9.03 6.25
C LEU A 80 9.84 10.29 5.74
N LEU A 81 9.96 10.40 4.42
CA LEU A 81 10.58 11.54 3.78
C LEU A 81 9.62 12.74 3.77
N PRO A 82 10.05 13.95 4.17
CA PRO A 82 9.24 15.18 4.11
C PRO A 82 8.67 15.47 2.71
N ASN A 83 9.37 15.01 1.67
CA ASN A 83 9.01 15.23 0.27
C ASN A 83 8.44 13.99 -0.45
N GLY A 84 8.40 12.81 0.20
CA GLY A 84 8.15 11.52 -0.46
C GLY A 84 6.66 11.22 -0.70
N ILE A 85 6.09 10.30 0.06
CA ILE A 85 4.73 9.80 -0.20
C ILE A 85 3.66 10.73 0.40
N ASN A 86 3.95 11.38 1.53
CA ASN A 86 2.98 12.26 2.20
C ASN A 86 2.60 13.51 1.39
N LYS A 87 3.52 14.09 0.60
CA LYS A 87 3.15 15.22 -0.27
C LYS A 87 2.16 14.81 -1.36
N ILE A 88 2.31 13.60 -1.89
CA ILE A 88 1.36 13.03 -2.87
C ILE A 88 0.00 12.80 -2.20
N LEU A 89 0.00 12.11 -1.06
CA LEU A 89 -1.23 11.80 -0.31
C LEU A 89 -1.96 13.05 0.19
N ALA A 90 -1.23 14.11 0.58
CA ALA A 90 -1.84 15.34 1.08
C ALA A 90 -2.73 16.03 0.04
N ASN A 91 -2.35 15.97 -1.24
CA ASN A 91 -3.18 16.47 -2.36
C ASN A 91 -4.49 15.68 -2.55
N LEU A 92 -4.61 14.54 -1.87
CA LEU A 92 -5.76 13.64 -1.89
C LEU A 92 -6.45 13.56 -0.51
N GLY A 93 -6.08 14.46 0.42
CA GLY A 93 -6.66 14.50 1.77
C GLY A 93 -6.25 13.32 2.66
N MET A 94 -5.08 12.72 2.41
CA MET A 94 -4.54 11.59 3.18
C MET A 94 -3.13 11.88 3.69
N LYS A 95 -2.69 11.21 4.76
CA LYS A 95 -1.31 11.32 5.27
C LYS A 95 -0.92 10.10 6.11
N PHE A 96 0.34 9.67 6.02
CA PHE A 96 0.96 8.79 7.00
C PHE A 96 1.51 9.57 8.20
N THR A 97 1.23 9.09 9.40
CA THR A 97 1.75 9.68 10.64
C THR A 97 3.23 9.32 10.88
N PRO A 98 3.88 9.91 11.90
CA PRO A 98 5.01 9.26 12.56
C PRO A 98 4.67 7.85 13.04
N ASP A 99 5.68 7.08 13.44
CA ASP A 99 5.49 5.72 13.95
C ASP A 99 4.49 5.71 15.12
N VAL A 100 3.57 4.75 15.11
CA VAL A 100 2.72 4.48 16.26
C VAL A 100 3.50 3.68 17.29
N LYS A 101 3.02 3.62 18.55
CA LYS A 101 3.65 2.80 19.59
C LYS A 101 3.81 1.36 19.09
N TYR A 102 5.06 0.90 19.03
CA TYR A 102 5.41 -0.43 18.55
C TYR A 102 4.74 -1.52 19.38
N LEU A 103 4.09 -2.47 18.71
CA LEU A 103 3.43 -3.64 19.31
C LEU A 103 3.73 -4.86 18.45
N HIS A 104 4.71 -5.65 18.90
CA HIS A 104 5.20 -6.79 18.13
C HIS A 104 4.09 -7.79 17.80
N ASN A 105 3.98 -8.16 16.52
CA ASN A 105 3.02 -9.15 16.01
C ASN A 105 1.57 -8.95 16.48
N CYS A 106 1.14 -7.69 16.69
CA CYS A 106 -0.22 -7.42 17.14
C CYS A 106 -1.29 -7.75 16.10
N GLY A 107 -0.93 -7.78 14.82
CA GLY A 107 -1.87 -8.02 13.73
C GLY A 107 -2.77 -6.81 13.45
N ALA A 108 -3.54 -6.93 12.37
CA ALA A 108 -4.49 -5.93 11.93
C ALA A 108 -5.75 -6.60 11.36
N LEU A 109 -6.85 -5.87 11.41
CA LEU A 109 -8.13 -6.26 10.85
C LEU A 109 -8.50 -5.29 9.73
N ALA A 110 -8.59 -5.79 8.50
CA ALA A 110 -9.25 -5.07 7.42
C ALA A 110 -10.71 -5.53 7.35
N LYS A 111 -11.66 -4.60 7.30
CA LYS A 111 -13.09 -4.92 7.34
C LYS A 111 -13.62 -5.25 5.95
N ALA A 112 -14.66 -6.09 5.92
CA ALA A 112 -15.49 -6.28 4.74
C ALA A 112 -16.05 -4.93 4.24
N GLY A 113 -16.13 -4.75 2.92
CA GLY A 113 -16.61 -3.50 2.33
C GLY A 113 -16.29 -3.40 0.85
N VAL A 114 -16.06 -2.18 0.36
CA VAL A 114 -15.86 -1.93 -1.08
C VAL A 114 -14.57 -2.58 -1.63
N ILE A 115 -13.57 -2.81 -0.78
CA ILE A 115 -12.29 -3.42 -1.14
C ILE A 115 -12.28 -4.92 -0.82
N ASN A 116 -12.57 -5.30 0.43
CA ASN A 116 -12.47 -6.69 0.88
C ASN A 116 -13.84 -7.37 0.89
N ALA A 117 -13.93 -8.59 0.35
CA ALA A 117 -15.21 -9.33 0.34
C ALA A 117 -15.63 -9.85 1.73
N ALA A 118 -14.67 -9.99 2.65
CA ALA A 118 -14.87 -10.37 4.04
C ALA A 118 -13.85 -9.64 4.92
N ASP A 119 -14.02 -9.73 6.23
CA ASP A 119 -12.98 -9.31 7.15
C ASP A 119 -11.69 -10.10 6.87
N ARG A 120 -10.54 -9.40 6.93
CA ARG A 120 -9.21 -9.95 6.66
C ARG A 120 -8.30 -9.75 7.85
N GLU A 121 -7.70 -10.84 8.30
CA GLU A 121 -6.64 -10.81 9.31
C GLU A 121 -5.28 -10.65 8.63
N VAL A 122 -4.61 -9.54 8.91
CA VAL A 122 -3.39 -9.10 8.23
C VAL A 122 -2.25 -9.02 9.23
N ALA A 123 -1.03 -9.35 8.78
CA ALA A 123 0.16 -9.21 9.62
C ALA A 123 0.46 -7.73 9.92
N TYR A 124 0.79 -7.43 11.17
CA TYR A 124 1.23 -6.12 11.63
C TYR A 124 2.11 -6.30 12.88
N SER A 125 3.21 -5.56 12.97
CA SER A 125 4.12 -5.55 14.14
C SER A 125 4.51 -4.17 14.64
N GLY A 126 4.32 -3.17 13.81
CA GLY A 126 4.89 -1.84 13.92
C GLY A 126 4.65 -1.17 12.58
N GLY A 127 4.49 0.14 12.60
CA GLY A 127 4.11 0.89 11.41
C GLY A 127 3.65 2.27 11.81
N ARG A 128 2.79 2.84 10.97
CA ARG A 128 2.23 4.18 11.15
C ARG A 128 0.71 4.07 11.21
N ALA A 129 0.05 5.21 11.37
CA ALA A 129 -1.37 5.37 11.08
C ALA A 129 -1.57 6.09 9.74
N VAL A 130 -2.77 5.97 9.19
CA VAL A 130 -3.26 6.79 8.08
C VAL A 130 -4.30 7.76 8.60
N GLU A 131 -4.09 9.05 8.33
CA GLU A 131 -5.09 10.10 8.53
C GLU A 131 -5.79 10.40 7.20
N GLY A 132 -7.10 10.63 7.23
CA GLY A 132 -7.91 10.96 6.06
C GLY A 132 -8.30 9.76 5.18
N GLY A 133 -9.05 10.05 4.12
CA GLY A 133 -9.72 9.04 3.30
C GLY A 133 -10.82 8.27 4.05
N THR A 134 -11.26 7.16 3.47
CA THR A 134 -12.21 6.22 4.09
C THR A 134 -11.45 5.05 4.69
N PRO A 135 -11.44 4.89 6.03
CA PRO A 135 -10.72 3.81 6.68
C PRO A 135 -11.39 2.46 6.39
N PHE A 136 -10.58 1.45 6.15
CA PHE A 136 -11.06 0.08 5.95
C PHE A 136 -10.18 -0.96 6.65
N GLY A 137 -9.13 -0.54 7.35
CA GLY A 137 -8.33 -1.44 8.18
C GLY A 137 -7.69 -0.76 9.38
N TRP A 138 -7.66 -1.48 10.49
CA TRP A 138 -7.17 -1.03 11.78
C TRP A 138 -6.15 -2.00 12.33
N ARG A 139 -5.06 -1.49 12.91
CA ARG A 139 -4.17 -2.34 13.69
C ARG A 139 -4.88 -2.78 14.98
N LEU A 140 -4.48 -3.91 15.54
CA LEU A 140 -4.97 -4.35 16.84
C LEU A 140 -4.11 -3.76 17.97
N GLY A 141 -4.77 -3.24 19.00
CA GLY A 141 -4.14 -2.77 20.23
C GLY A 141 -3.79 -3.91 21.19
N GLN A 142 -3.23 -3.58 22.35
CA GLN A 142 -2.83 -4.56 23.38
C GLN A 142 -3.99 -5.43 23.89
N ASN A 143 -5.21 -4.91 23.84
CA ASN A 143 -6.43 -5.61 24.22
C ASN A 143 -7.08 -6.39 23.06
N GLY A 144 -6.42 -6.47 21.90
CA GLY A 144 -6.94 -7.13 20.70
C GLY A 144 -8.08 -6.39 19.98
N LYS A 145 -8.40 -5.15 20.39
CA LYS A 145 -9.41 -4.32 19.73
C LYS A 145 -8.78 -3.43 18.65
N PRO A 146 -9.56 -3.02 17.61
CA PRO A 146 -9.12 -2.02 16.65
C PRO A 146 -8.61 -0.76 17.36
N ALA A 147 -7.46 -0.27 16.91
CA ALA A 147 -6.82 0.94 17.40
C ALA A 147 -6.63 1.93 16.23
N GLU A 148 -5.40 2.22 15.85
CA GLU A 148 -5.07 3.16 14.78
C GLU A 148 -5.42 2.59 13.39
N VAL A 149 -5.94 3.45 12.50
CA VAL A 149 -6.20 3.13 11.09
C VAL A 149 -4.86 2.84 10.42
N TYR A 150 -4.70 1.65 9.85
CA TYR A 150 -3.51 1.32 9.04
C TYR A 150 -3.80 1.31 7.54
N ALA A 151 -5.06 1.19 7.14
CA ALA A 151 -5.47 1.12 5.75
C ALA A 151 -6.66 2.05 5.49
N SER A 152 -6.49 2.96 4.54
CA SER A 152 -7.52 3.91 4.11
C SER A 152 -7.48 4.07 2.59
N TYR A 153 -8.61 4.45 2.00
CA TYR A 153 -8.72 4.67 0.55
C TYR A 153 -9.40 5.99 0.20
N VAL A 154 -9.18 6.45 -1.03
CA VAL A 154 -9.90 7.55 -1.68
C VAL A 154 -10.30 7.11 -3.09
N GLU A 155 -11.49 7.49 -3.51
CA GLU A 155 -11.93 7.42 -4.91
C GLU A 155 -12.30 8.84 -5.38
N THR A 156 -11.73 9.28 -6.51
CA THR A 156 -12.03 10.58 -7.10
C THR A 156 -13.29 10.51 -7.96
N LYS A 157 -13.92 11.65 -8.24
CA LYS A 157 -15.09 11.71 -9.15
C LYS A 157 -14.80 11.15 -10.55
N ALA A 158 -13.56 11.26 -11.02
CA ALA A 158 -13.11 10.71 -12.29
C ALA A 158 -12.75 9.22 -12.23
N GLY A 159 -13.00 8.56 -11.08
CA GLY A 159 -12.75 7.14 -10.88
C GLY A 159 -11.31 6.77 -10.53
N GLY A 160 -10.47 7.74 -10.21
CA GLY A 160 -9.12 7.49 -9.75
C GLY A 160 -9.13 6.96 -8.33
N ARG A 161 -8.22 6.04 -8.00
CA ARG A 161 -8.27 5.31 -6.74
C ARG A 161 -6.93 5.33 -6.04
N VAL A 162 -6.95 5.58 -4.75
CA VAL A 162 -5.76 5.48 -3.90
C VAL A 162 -6.04 4.59 -2.72
N VAL A 163 -5.10 3.70 -2.43
CA VAL A 163 -5.03 2.98 -1.15
C VAL A 163 -3.73 3.34 -0.48
N ALA A 164 -3.80 3.76 0.78
CA ALA A 164 -2.65 3.99 1.64
C ALA A 164 -2.58 2.89 2.70
N LEU A 165 -1.46 2.17 2.75
CA LEU A 165 -1.15 1.13 3.72
C LEU A 165 0.03 1.57 4.59
N ALA A 166 -0.23 1.84 5.86
CA ALA A 166 0.76 2.23 6.85
C ALA A 166 1.53 1.05 7.46
N GLU A 167 1.47 -0.10 6.77
CA GLU A 167 2.28 -1.27 6.99
C GLU A 167 2.47 -2.05 5.69
N ALA A 168 3.70 -2.46 5.41
CA ALA A 168 4.13 -3.16 4.22
C ALA A 168 4.32 -4.68 4.43
N MET A 169 4.24 -5.25 5.64
CA MET A 169 4.36 -6.71 5.84
C MET A 169 3.22 -7.49 5.18
N ALA A 170 2.04 -6.89 5.04
CA ALA A 170 0.95 -7.42 4.22
C ALA A 170 1.38 -7.60 2.75
N ASN A 171 2.27 -6.75 2.24
CA ASN A 171 2.78 -6.82 0.88
C ASN A 171 3.95 -7.82 0.76
N LEU A 172 3.57 -9.10 0.65
CA LEU A 172 4.41 -10.30 0.65
C LEU A 172 5.63 -10.30 -0.29
N LYS A 173 5.69 -9.44 -1.31
CA LYS A 173 6.88 -9.29 -2.18
C LYS A 173 8.12 -8.87 -1.38
N ILE A 174 7.94 -8.08 -0.33
CA ILE A 174 9.03 -7.63 0.55
C ILE A 174 9.63 -8.81 1.32
N TRP A 175 8.79 -9.75 1.77
CA TRP A 175 9.24 -10.90 2.56
C TRP A 175 9.76 -12.06 1.70
N ARG A 176 9.19 -12.27 0.50
CA ARG A 176 9.72 -13.24 -0.48
C ARG A 176 11.12 -12.85 -0.97
N SER A 177 11.36 -11.56 -1.26
CA SER A 177 12.69 -11.10 -1.70
C SER A 177 13.77 -11.20 -0.62
N GLN A 178 13.38 -11.34 0.66
CA GLN A 178 14.29 -11.58 1.77
C GLN A 178 14.45 -13.07 2.11
N GLY A 179 13.82 -13.99 1.37
CA GLY A 179 13.90 -15.43 1.63
C GLY A 179 13.25 -15.90 2.94
N LYS A 180 12.42 -15.05 3.58
CA LYS A 180 11.87 -15.27 4.92
C LYS A 180 10.43 -15.80 4.95
N TRP A 181 9.79 -15.96 3.80
CA TRP A 181 8.38 -16.34 3.70
C TRP A 181 8.21 -17.65 2.91
N ASN A 182 7.63 -18.67 3.54
CA ASN A 182 7.54 -20.04 3.04
C ASN A 182 6.17 -20.40 2.42
N GLY A 183 5.31 -19.43 2.13
CA GLY A 183 4.00 -19.72 1.53
C GLY A 183 2.86 -19.99 2.51
N LYS A 184 3.19 -20.34 3.76
CA LYS A 184 2.21 -20.78 4.74
C LYS A 184 1.99 -19.66 5.75
N GLY A 185 0.92 -18.89 5.57
CA GLY A 185 0.41 -18.04 6.64
C GLY A 185 -0.07 -18.96 7.76
N GLU A 186 0.78 -19.26 8.73
CA GLU A 186 0.44 -20.17 9.82
C GLU A 186 -0.04 -19.38 11.02
N ARG A 187 -1.20 -19.77 11.57
CA ARG A 187 -1.57 -19.39 12.93
C ARG A 187 -0.72 -20.23 13.88
N LEU A 188 0.51 -19.79 14.13
CA LEU A 188 1.41 -20.47 15.07
C LEU A 188 0.94 -20.20 16.50
N SER A 189 0.12 -21.09 17.06
CA SER A 189 -0.17 -21.10 18.50
C SER A 189 0.78 -22.07 19.19
N GLY A 190 1.64 -21.57 20.07
CA GLY A 190 2.54 -22.44 20.83
C GLY A 190 3.25 -21.78 22.00
N VAL A 191 2.53 -21.04 22.86
CA VAL A 191 2.99 -20.39 24.12
C VAL A 191 3.80 -19.05 23.95
N PRO A 192 3.93 -18.16 24.97
CA PRO A 192 3.44 -16.78 24.87
C PRO A 192 4.47 -15.66 24.61
N ARG A 193 4.10 -14.74 23.70
CA ARG A 193 4.00 -13.28 23.91
C ARG A 193 2.66 -12.88 23.30
N ASN A 194 1.62 -12.71 24.10
CA ASN A 194 1.18 -11.46 24.73
C ASN A 194 1.02 -10.21 23.83
N PRO A 195 0.25 -10.36 22.73
CA PRO A 195 -0.95 -9.56 22.44
C PRO A 195 -2.21 -10.41 22.11
N ALA A 196 -2.91 -11.01 23.06
CA ALA A 196 -2.36 -11.54 24.29
C ALA A 196 -1.81 -12.99 24.13
N LYS A 197 -2.20 -13.75 23.11
CA LYS A 197 -1.71 -15.14 22.90
C LYS A 197 -1.76 -15.61 21.44
N THR A 198 -1.88 -14.72 20.47
CA THR A 198 -1.66 -15.06 19.05
C THR A 198 -0.58 -14.16 18.49
N VAL A 199 0.42 -14.77 17.84
CA VAL A 199 1.28 -14.11 16.88
C VAL A 199 0.57 -14.26 15.53
N TYR A 200 0.01 -13.16 15.00
CA TYR A 200 -0.65 -13.20 13.69
C TYR A 200 0.40 -13.30 12.58
N TRP A 201 0.29 -14.34 11.76
CA TRP A 201 1.04 -14.45 10.52
C TRP A 201 0.11 -14.36 9.32
N GLY A 202 -0.53 -13.19 9.18
CA GLY A 202 -1.12 -12.69 7.93
C GLY A 202 -1.84 -13.75 7.08
N LYS A 203 -2.68 -14.56 7.72
CA LYS A 203 -3.44 -15.65 7.08
C LYS A 203 -4.06 -15.16 5.78
N ASP A 204 -4.65 -13.97 5.84
CA ASP A 204 -5.36 -13.40 4.71
C ASP A 204 -4.52 -12.39 3.93
N SER A 205 -3.24 -12.15 4.25
CA SER A 205 -2.41 -11.13 3.58
C SER A 205 -2.34 -11.32 2.07
N VAL A 206 -2.29 -12.57 1.57
CA VAL A 206 -2.33 -12.86 0.13
C VAL A 206 -3.66 -12.38 -0.48
N ILE A 207 -4.77 -12.74 0.17
CA ILE A 207 -6.13 -12.46 -0.31
C ILE A 207 -6.39 -10.96 -0.22
N PHE A 208 -6.10 -10.35 0.92
CA PHE A 208 -6.17 -8.91 1.16
C PHE A 208 -5.42 -8.12 0.07
N MET A 209 -4.15 -8.45 -0.20
CA MET A 209 -3.39 -7.74 -1.23
C MET A 209 -3.89 -8.01 -2.66
N LYS A 210 -4.51 -9.16 -2.91
CA LYS A 210 -5.18 -9.44 -4.18
C LYS A 210 -6.43 -8.58 -4.34
N GLU A 211 -7.26 -8.48 -3.30
CA GLU A 211 -8.48 -7.68 -3.27
C GLU A 211 -8.18 -6.18 -3.41
N VAL A 212 -7.21 -5.66 -2.65
CA VAL A 212 -6.71 -4.28 -2.78
C VAL A 212 -6.29 -3.97 -4.22
N ARG A 213 -5.48 -4.82 -4.84
CA ARG A 213 -5.01 -4.62 -6.22
C ARG A 213 -6.16 -4.74 -7.24
N ASN A 214 -7.06 -5.69 -7.04
CA ASN A 214 -8.22 -5.85 -7.92
C ASN A 214 -9.13 -4.62 -7.86
N TRP A 215 -9.36 -4.07 -6.67
CA TRP A 215 -10.15 -2.85 -6.51
C TRP A 215 -9.48 -1.64 -7.18
N LEU A 216 -8.16 -1.49 -7.00
CA LEU A 216 -7.39 -0.45 -7.68
C LEU A 216 -7.43 -0.57 -9.22
N LEU A 217 -7.39 -1.80 -9.74
CA LEU A 217 -7.36 -2.07 -11.19
C LEU A 217 -8.74 -2.22 -11.84
N LYS A 218 -9.83 -2.24 -11.07
CA LYS A 218 -11.18 -2.43 -11.61
C LYS A 218 -11.49 -1.29 -12.57
N LYS A 219 -11.60 -1.59 -13.87
CA LYS A 219 -12.03 -0.60 -14.87
C LYS A 219 -13.39 -0.05 -14.45
N GLN A 220 -13.54 1.28 -14.44
CA GLN A 220 -14.88 1.84 -14.45
C GLN A 220 -15.48 1.59 -15.83
N ASN A 221 -16.71 1.07 -15.86
CA ASN A 221 -17.55 1.23 -17.03
C ASN A 221 -17.84 2.71 -17.12
N LYS A 222 -17.14 3.44 -17.99
CA LYS A 222 -17.64 4.75 -18.40
C LYS A 222 -18.97 4.48 -19.09
N PRO A 223 -20.04 5.25 -18.84
CA PRO A 223 -21.10 5.35 -19.83
C PRO A 223 -20.39 5.76 -21.11
N ASP A 224 -20.58 4.99 -22.19
CA ASP A 224 -20.11 5.40 -23.50
C ASP A 224 -20.58 6.84 -23.70
N ALA A 225 -19.63 7.73 -23.97
CA ALA A 225 -19.98 9.04 -24.48
C ALA A 225 -20.68 8.73 -25.80
N GLY A 226 -22.02 8.78 -25.75
CA GLY A 226 -22.86 8.39 -26.87
C GLY A 226 -22.32 9.02 -28.13
N ASP A 227 -22.10 8.17 -29.13
CA ASP A 227 -21.72 8.61 -30.46
C ASP A 227 -22.72 9.68 -30.90
N GLY A 228 -22.25 10.93 -30.89
CA GLY A 228 -22.94 12.02 -31.54
C GLY A 228 -22.98 11.70 -33.04
N LYS A 229 -24.14 11.24 -33.48
CA LYS A 229 -24.61 11.35 -34.86
C LYS A 229 -26.00 11.93 -34.82
#